data_AF-A0A9P4IAR5-F1
#
_entry.id   AF-A0A9P4IAR5-F1
#
_cell.length_a   1.000
_cell.length_b   1.000
_cell.length_c   1.000
_cell.angle_alpha   90.00
_cell.angle_beta   90.00
_cell.angle_gamma   90.00
#
_symmetry.space_group_name_H-M   'P 1'
#
loop_
_entity.id
_entity.type
_entity.pdbx_description
1 polymer ?
#
loop_
_entity_poly.entity_id
_entity_poly.type
_entity_poly.pdbx_seq_one_letter_code
_entity_poly.pdbx_strand_id
1 'polypeptide(L)'
;MISLVRQTIAGAWPRGIQEERLYVGSHEFKLKGNPWRGAGDENIHAKRLIRSILKALFNVGWVLAFSTDASKKQMDKDTLIFRHQDPAPAPREWACVGFSMSNKIRLIDCPPELATSVLRSLGPMVRRSENHSSVGGVYEIVLNAHVWYATGIDSMLARETLLKLTEALEDHGFTVYASIDQKASGAENMSENDTWHCCRSVGWQQGLPVYHA
;
A
#
# COMPACT_ATOMS: atom_id res chain seq x y z
N MET A 1 -9.29 11.14 18.35
CA MET A 1 -8.27 10.51 17.48
C MET A 1 -8.05 9.03 17.80
N ILE A 2 -7.63 8.66 19.02
CA ILE A 2 -7.36 7.25 19.37
C ILE A 2 -8.57 6.34 19.17
N SER A 3 -9.78 6.80 19.49
CA SER A 3 -11.04 6.07 19.23
C SER A 3 -11.26 5.75 17.75
N LEU A 4 -10.99 6.71 16.87
CA LEU A 4 -11.06 6.53 15.42
C LEU A 4 -10.07 5.45 14.96
N VAL A 5 -8.80 5.56 15.36
CA VAL A 5 -7.75 4.58 15.00
C VAL A 5 -8.12 3.18 15.50
N ARG A 6 -8.60 3.06 16.75
CA ARG A 6 -9.04 1.78 17.33
C ARG A 6 -10.18 1.14 16.51
N GLN A 7 -11.19 1.93 16.15
CA GLN A 7 -12.32 1.46 15.33
C GLN A 7 -11.85 1.05 13.93
N THR A 8 -10.94 1.82 13.32
CA THR A 8 -10.34 1.48 12.02
C THR A 8 -9.57 0.17 12.08
N ILE A 9 -8.75 -0.04 13.12
CA ILE A 9 -8.03 -1.31 13.32
C ILE A 9 -9.01 -2.47 13.44
N ALA A 10 -10.05 -2.33 14.29
CA ALA A 10 -11.04 -3.37 14.50
C ALA A 10 -11.80 -3.77 13.22
N GLY A 11 -12.04 -2.81 12.32
CA GLY A 11 -12.70 -3.08 11.03
C GLY A 11 -11.77 -3.59 9.93
N ALA A 12 -10.48 -3.23 9.95
CA ALA A 12 -9.55 -3.55 8.86
C ALA A 12 -8.64 -4.74 9.14
N TRP A 13 -8.43 -5.12 10.40
CA TRP A 13 -7.59 -6.25 10.80
C TRP A 13 -8.44 -7.43 11.30
N PRO A 14 -8.61 -8.51 10.51
CA PRO A 14 -9.56 -9.59 10.82
C PRO A 14 -9.31 -10.29 12.17
N ARG A 15 -8.06 -10.34 12.62
CA ARG A 15 -7.71 -10.99 13.89
C ARG A 15 -7.94 -10.08 15.11
N GLY A 16 -8.15 -8.78 14.89
CA GLY A 16 -8.41 -7.79 15.93
C GLY A 16 -7.21 -7.40 16.81
N ILE A 17 -7.49 -6.56 17.80
CA ILE A 17 -6.51 -6.04 18.76
C ILE A 17 -6.25 -7.11 19.83
N GLN A 18 -4.98 -7.36 20.13
CA GLN A 18 -4.52 -8.23 21.20
C GLN A 18 -4.42 -7.47 22.52
N GLU A 19 -3.81 -6.29 22.50
CA GLU A 19 -3.52 -5.48 23.67
C GLU A 19 -3.47 -4.01 23.27
N GLU A 20 -3.83 -3.15 24.21
CA GLU A 20 -3.80 -1.71 24.05
C GLU A 20 -3.21 -1.09 25.31
N ARG A 21 -2.20 -0.24 25.16
CA ARG A 21 -1.52 0.36 26.32
C ARG A 21 -1.00 1.76 26.03
N LEU A 22 -0.86 2.55 27.10
CA LEU A 22 -0.08 3.78 27.07
C LEU A 22 1.39 3.43 27.28
N TYR A 23 2.26 3.93 26.41
CA TYR A 23 3.69 3.69 26.46
C TYR A 23 4.45 5.00 26.22
N VAL A 24 5.06 5.56 27.28
CA VAL A 24 5.90 6.78 27.21
C VAL A 24 5.25 7.92 26.41
N GLY A 25 3.99 8.26 26.73
CA GLY A 25 3.23 9.32 26.04
C GLY A 25 2.67 8.94 24.66
N SER A 26 2.99 7.75 24.17
CA SER A 26 2.36 7.16 22.98
C SER A 26 1.21 6.21 23.36
N HIS A 27 0.36 5.96 22.38
CA HIS A 27 -0.72 4.98 22.48
C HIS A 27 -0.40 3.80 21.57
N GLU A 28 -0.18 2.63 22.16
CA GLU A 28 0.30 1.44 21.45
C GLU A 28 -0.83 0.43 21.27
N PHE A 29 -0.98 -0.07 20.04
CA PHE A 29 -1.89 -1.16 19.70
C PHE A 29 -1.07 -2.40 19.32
N LYS A 30 -1.22 -3.48 20.07
CA LYS A 30 -0.70 -4.80 19.71
C LYS A 30 -1.79 -5.56 18.97
N LEU A 31 -1.50 -6.02 17.76
CA LEU A 31 -2.47 -6.76 16.94
C LEU A 31 -2.31 -8.26 17.13
N LYS A 32 -3.41 -9.03 17.11
CA LYS A 32 -3.32 -10.49 17.13
C LYS A 32 -2.72 -10.96 15.81
N GLY A 33 -1.69 -11.81 15.87
CA GLY A 33 -1.03 -12.38 14.70
C GLY A 33 0.29 -11.72 14.33
N ASN A 34 0.64 -11.75 13.05
CA ASN A 34 1.94 -11.32 12.54
C ASN A 34 1.79 -10.35 11.34
N PRO A 35 1.11 -9.19 11.53
CA PRO A 35 0.85 -8.22 10.46
C PRO A 35 2.13 -7.75 9.75
N TRP A 36 3.26 -7.73 10.47
CA TRP A 36 4.54 -7.18 10.01
C TRP A 36 5.55 -8.26 9.60
N ARG A 37 5.12 -9.51 9.39
CA ARG A 37 6.00 -10.59 8.90
C ARG A 37 5.97 -10.78 7.38
N GLY A 38 5.11 -10.04 6.67
CA GLY A 38 5.06 -10.07 5.20
C GLY A 38 4.69 -11.42 4.58
N ALA A 39 4.01 -12.30 5.30
CA ALA A 39 3.69 -13.66 4.84
C ALA A 39 2.18 -13.91 4.75
N GLY A 40 1.78 -14.66 3.73
CA GLY A 40 0.41 -15.13 3.51
C GLY A 40 -0.62 -13.99 3.42
N ASP A 41 -1.86 -14.31 3.77
CA ASP A 41 -3.01 -13.39 3.70
C ASP A 41 -2.87 -12.21 4.67
N GLU A 42 -2.20 -12.43 5.81
CA GLU A 42 -1.93 -11.38 6.81
C GLU A 42 -1.16 -10.20 6.23
N ASN A 43 -0.30 -10.43 5.23
CA ASN A 43 0.38 -9.35 4.52
C ASN A 43 -0.59 -8.44 3.74
N ILE A 44 -1.58 -9.02 3.06
CA ILE A 44 -2.60 -8.26 2.33
C ILE A 44 -3.46 -7.47 3.32
N HIS A 45 -3.83 -8.10 4.44
CA HIS A 45 -4.58 -7.43 5.50
C HIS A 45 -3.80 -6.31 6.18
N ALA A 46 -2.46 -6.43 6.31
CA ALA A 46 -1.62 -5.36 6.85
C ALA A 46 -1.58 -4.14 5.90
N LYS A 47 -1.49 -4.38 4.59
CA LYS A 47 -1.58 -3.32 3.57
C LYS A 47 -2.95 -2.63 3.60
N ARG A 48 -4.05 -3.40 3.74
CA ARG A 48 -5.40 -2.84 3.93
C ARG A 48 -5.55 -2.08 5.24
N LEU A 49 -4.90 -2.53 6.31
CA LEU A 49 -4.92 -1.86 7.60
C LEU A 49 -4.30 -0.46 7.48
N ILE A 50 -3.07 -0.34 6.95
CA ILE A 50 -2.41 0.95 6.78
C ILE A 50 -3.23 1.87 5.85
N ARG A 51 -3.71 1.36 4.72
CA ARG A 51 -4.62 2.11 3.84
C ARG A 51 -5.85 2.64 4.57
N SER A 52 -6.46 1.82 5.43
CA SER A 52 -7.66 2.19 6.16
C SER A 52 -7.37 3.24 7.24
N ILE A 53 -6.21 3.17 7.89
CA ILE A 53 -5.74 4.21 8.82
C ILE A 53 -5.50 5.53 8.08
N LEU A 54 -4.78 5.50 6.95
CA LEU A 54 -4.56 6.70 6.12
C LEU A 54 -5.88 7.35 5.69
N LYS A 55 -6.82 6.55 5.17
CA LYS A 55 -8.17 7.00 4.79
C LYS A 55 -8.93 7.62 5.96
N ALA A 56 -8.94 6.94 7.12
CA ALA A 56 -9.66 7.41 8.30
C ALA A 56 -9.13 8.74 8.80
N LEU A 57 -7.79 8.89 8.89
CA LEU A 57 -7.13 10.13 9.29
C LEU A 57 -7.39 11.26 8.28
N PHE A 58 -7.25 10.98 6.99
CA PHE A 58 -7.48 11.95 5.92
C PHE A 58 -8.90 12.51 5.97
N ASN A 59 -9.91 11.65 6.16
CA ASN A 59 -11.32 12.05 6.23
C ASN A 59 -11.66 12.94 7.43
N VAL A 60 -10.81 12.99 8.46
CA VAL A 60 -10.96 13.88 9.63
C VAL A 60 -9.91 14.99 9.66
N GLY A 61 -9.33 15.33 8.51
CA GLY A 61 -8.44 16.48 8.37
C GLY A 61 -6.97 16.21 8.67
N TRP A 62 -6.57 14.99 9.02
CA TRP A 62 -5.16 14.65 9.26
C TRP A 62 -4.53 14.11 7.97
N VAL A 63 -3.77 14.97 7.30
CA VAL A 63 -3.10 14.68 6.02
C VAL A 63 -1.64 14.32 6.28
N LEU A 64 -1.14 13.30 5.57
CA LEU A 64 0.25 12.87 5.67
C LEU A 64 1.13 14.00 5.14
N ALA A 65 2.06 14.48 5.96
CA ALA A 65 3.03 15.48 5.55
C ALA A 65 4.26 14.81 4.93
N PHE A 66 4.75 13.73 5.55
CA PHE A 66 5.83 12.89 5.05
C PHE A 66 5.93 11.59 5.84
N SER A 67 6.54 10.57 5.24
CA SER A 67 7.08 9.40 5.93
C SER A 67 8.59 9.57 6.11
N THR A 68 9.14 9.02 7.18
CA THR A 68 10.59 9.01 7.41
C THR A 68 11.01 7.71 8.08
N ASP A 69 12.08 7.11 7.56
CA ASP A 69 12.82 6.06 8.26
C ASP A 69 13.92 6.73 9.08
N ALA A 70 13.63 6.97 10.37
CA ALA A 70 14.52 7.67 11.28
C ALA A 70 15.44 6.72 12.06
N SER A 71 15.34 5.41 11.82
CA SER A 71 16.12 4.40 12.51
C SER A 71 17.22 3.85 11.59
N LYS A 72 18.24 3.24 12.18
CA LYS A 72 19.31 2.52 11.46
C LYS A 72 19.23 1.00 11.68
N LYS A 73 18.15 0.53 12.31
CA LYS A 73 17.99 -0.87 12.67
C LYS A 73 17.46 -1.58 11.46
N GLN A 74 18.06 -2.69 11.07
CA GLN A 74 17.67 -3.47 9.89
C GLN A 74 16.16 -3.80 9.77
N MET A 75 15.41 -3.77 10.89
CA MET A 75 14.00 -4.14 10.96
C MET A 75 13.07 -2.95 11.27
N ASP A 76 13.54 -1.71 11.13
CA ASP A 76 12.72 -0.52 11.31
C ASP A 76 11.57 -0.41 10.30
N LYS A 77 10.69 0.53 10.63
CA LYS A 77 9.44 0.82 9.95
C LYS A 77 9.35 2.32 9.81
N ASP A 78 8.64 2.75 8.78
CA ASP A 78 8.39 4.16 8.56
C ASP A 78 7.66 4.80 9.74
N THR A 79 8.12 5.98 10.12
CA THR A 79 7.38 6.90 10.95
C THR A 79 6.56 7.82 10.05
N LEU A 80 5.24 7.85 10.24
CA LEU A 80 4.32 8.68 9.46
C LEU A 80 3.97 9.95 10.24
N ILE A 81 4.25 11.11 9.66
CA ILE A 81 3.97 12.41 10.28
C ILE A 81 2.77 13.06 9.59
N PHE A 82 1.76 13.42 10.37
CA PHE A 82 0.52 14.03 9.87
C PHE A 82 0.39 15.48 10.31
N ARG A 83 -0.22 16.30 9.45
CA ARG A 83 -0.65 17.67 9.76
C ARG A 83 -2.17 17.75 9.71
N HIS A 84 -2.74 18.40 10.70
CA HIS A 84 -4.17 18.68 10.71
C HIS A 84 -4.47 19.91 9.86
N GLN A 85 -5.54 19.83 9.07
CA GLN A 85 -6.15 20.95 8.37
C GLN A 85 -7.67 20.98 8.56
N ASP A 86 -8.23 22.19 8.54
CA ASP A 86 -9.66 22.45 8.62
C ASP A 86 -10.02 23.51 7.55
N PRO A 87 -10.94 23.23 6.60
CA PRO A 87 -11.75 22.01 6.48
C PRO A 87 -10.94 20.76 6.14
N ALA A 88 -11.48 19.60 6.55
CA ALA A 88 -10.97 18.32 6.10
C ALA A 88 -11.02 18.24 4.56
N PRO A 89 -10.01 17.60 3.92
CA PRO A 89 -10.00 17.48 2.47
C PRO A 89 -11.19 16.63 1.97
N ALA A 90 -11.59 16.87 0.72
CA ALA A 90 -12.69 16.13 0.09
C ALA A 90 -12.42 14.61 0.11
N PRO A 91 -13.42 13.77 0.43
CA PRO A 91 -13.23 12.32 0.51
C PRO A 91 -12.64 11.72 -0.77
N ARG A 92 -11.85 10.66 -0.59
CA ARG A 92 -11.17 9.94 -1.67
C ARG A 92 -11.50 8.44 -1.68
N GLU A 93 -11.37 7.83 -2.86
CA GLU A 93 -11.30 6.39 -3.04
C GLU A 93 -9.85 5.93 -2.85
N TRP A 94 -9.63 4.74 -2.28
CA TRP A 94 -8.31 4.27 -1.87
C TRP A 94 -8.05 2.85 -2.33
N ALA A 95 -6.85 2.61 -2.85
CA ALA A 95 -6.36 1.31 -3.28
C ALA A 95 -4.88 1.16 -2.87
N CYS A 96 -4.31 -0.04 -3.04
CA CYS A 96 -2.88 -0.24 -2.85
C CYS A 96 -2.25 -0.98 -4.03
N VAL A 97 -0.99 -0.65 -4.32
CA VAL A 97 -0.11 -1.46 -5.16
C VAL A 97 1.00 -1.99 -4.26
N GLY A 98 1.09 -3.31 -4.14
CA GLY A 98 2.14 -3.98 -3.37
C GLY A 98 3.12 -4.69 -4.28
N PHE A 99 4.41 -4.62 -3.96
CA PHE A 99 5.44 -5.40 -4.64
C PHE A 99 5.90 -6.52 -3.70
N SER A 100 5.95 -7.74 -4.18
CA SER A 100 6.20 -8.92 -3.34
C SER A 100 7.03 -9.96 -4.07
N MET A 101 7.70 -10.81 -3.29
CA MET A 101 8.65 -11.79 -3.82
C MET A 101 9.68 -11.09 -4.73
N SER A 102 10.21 -11.80 -5.73
CA SER A 102 11.18 -11.23 -6.67
C SER A 102 10.55 -10.53 -7.88
N ASN A 103 9.28 -10.79 -8.19
CA ASN A 103 8.68 -10.42 -9.48
C ASN A 103 7.14 -10.25 -9.47
N LYS A 104 6.51 -10.13 -8.31
CA LYS A 104 5.06 -10.06 -8.20
C LYS A 104 4.57 -8.65 -7.88
N ILE A 105 3.55 -8.19 -8.60
CA ILE A 105 2.76 -6.99 -8.31
C ILE A 105 1.39 -7.45 -7.79
N ARG A 106 0.89 -6.81 -6.74
CA ARG A 106 -0.46 -6.99 -6.22
C ARG A 106 -1.23 -5.68 -6.34
N LEU A 107 -2.34 -5.71 -7.05
CA LEU A 107 -3.33 -4.64 -7.06
C LEU A 107 -4.39 -4.99 -6.02
N ILE A 108 -4.48 -4.20 -4.95
CA ILE A 108 -5.33 -4.47 -3.78
C ILE A 108 -6.42 -3.42 -3.72
N ASP A 109 -7.68 -3.86 -3.81
CA ASP A 109 -8.87 -3.02 -3.85
C ASP A 109 -8.84 -1.98 -5.00
N CYS A 110 -8.16 -2.33 -6.10
CA CYS A 110 -8.14 -1.53 -7.34
C CYS A 110 -9.37 -1.84 -8.21
N PRO A 111 -9.87 -0.85 -8.99
CA PRO A 111 -10.88 -1.11 -10.01
C PRO A 111 -10.42 -2.14 -11.06
N PRO A 112 -11.30 -3.03 -11.54
CA PRO A 112 -10.94 -4.03 -12.56
C PRO A 112 -10.37 -3.43 -13.86
N GLU A 113 -10.81 -2.24 -14.23
CA GLU A 113 -10.36 -1.51 -15.41
C GLU A 113 -8.88 -1.11 -15.28
N LEU A 114 -8.47 -0.69 -14.09
CA LEU A 114 -7.06 -0.38 -13.80
C LEU A 114 -6.20 -1.63 -13.94
N ALA A 115 -6.64 -2.78 -13.42
CA ALA A 115 -5.91 -4.04 -13.58
C ALA A 115 -5.74 -4.42 -15.07
N THR A 116 -6.79 -4.24 -15.86
CA THR A 116 -6.76 -4.46 -17.31
C THR A 116 -5.78 -3.51 -18.01
N SER A 117 -5.74 -2.24 -17.63
CA SER A 117 -4.80 -1.26 -18.19
C SER A 117 -3.35 -1.58 -17.83
N VAL A 118 -3.09 -1.92 -16.57
CA VAL A 118 -1.75 -2.34 -16.12
C VAL A 118 -1.26 -3.55 -16.90
N LEU A 119 -2.10 -4.58 -17.08
CA LEU A 119 -1.75 -5.76 -17.88
C LEU A 119 -1.42 -5.40 -19.33
N ARG A 120 -2.22 -4.52 -19.94
CA ARG A 120 -2.00 -4.06 -21.32
C ARG A 120 -0.67 -3.31 -21.44
N SER A 121 -0.37 -2.41 -20.49
CA SER A 121 0.85 -1.60 -20.49
C SER A 121 2.10 -2.47 -20.27
N LEU A 122 2.05 -3.41 -19.33
CA LEU A 122 3.15 -4.34 -19.06
C LEU A 122 3.35 -5.35 -20.20
N GLY A 123 2.28 -5.75 -20.89
CA GLY A 123 2.31 -6.56 -22.11
C GLY A 123 3.21 -7.79 -21.99
N PRO A 124 4.28 -7.91 -22.80
CA PRO A 124 5.15 -9.09 -22.82
C PRO A 124 5.96 -9.29 -21.53
N MET A 125 5.99 -8.31 -20.62
CA MET A 125 6.64 -8.47 -19.31
C MET A 125 5.86 -9.42 -18.40
N VAL A 126 4.56 -9.62 -18.65
CA VAL A 126 3.67 -10.45 -17.83
C VAL A 126 3.89 -11.92 -18.14
N ARG A 127 4.21 -12.71 -17.12
CA ARG A 127 4.28 -14.17 -17.18
C ARG A 127 2.92 -14.81 -16.94
N ARG A 128 2.22 -14.34 -15.91
CA ARG A 128 0.85 -14.76 -15.58
C ARG A 128 0.14 -13.69 -14.75
N SER A 129 -1.18 -13.78 -14.70
CA SER A 129 -2.00 -12.96 -13.82
C SER A 129 -3.23 -13.73 -13.36
N GLU A 130 -3.67 -13.47 -12.13
CA GLU A 130 -4.75 -14.21 -11.48
C GLU A 130 -5.37 -13.40 -10.34
N ASN A 131 -6.62 -13.69 -9.99
CA ASN A 131 -7.18 -13.22 -8.72
C ASN A 131 -6.54 -13.99 -7.56
N HIS A 132 -6.31 -13.34 -6.43
CA HIS A 132 -5.82 -14.02 -5.23
C HIS A 132 -6.85 -15.04 -4.75
N SER A 133 -6.40 -16.26 -4.46
CA SER A 133 -7.28 -17.41 -4.21
C SER A 133 -8.09 -17.32 -2.92
N SER A 134 -7.50 -16.77 -1.86
CA SER A 134 -8.11 -16.71 -0.51
C SER A 134 -8.62 -15.33 -0.10
N VAL A 135 -8.19 -14.26 -0.78
CA VAL A 135 -8.47 -12.88 -0.36
C VAL A 135 -9.09 -12.12 -1.54
N GLY A 136 -10.40 -11.90 -1.48
CA GLY A 136 -11.12 -11.17 -2.53
C GLY A 136 -10.61 -9.73 -2.70
N GLY A 137 -10.83 -9.13 -3.88
CA GLY A 137 -10.40 -7.77 -4.19
C GLY A 137 -8.89 -7.61 -4.43
N VAL A 138 -8.16 -8.72 -4.65
CA VAL A 138 -6.73 -8.69 -4.91
C VAL A 138 -6.43 -9.36 -6.24
N TYR A 139 -5.74 -8.63 -7.12
CA TYR A 139 -5.28 -9.12 -8.41
C TYR A 139 -3.75 -9.22 -8.41
N GLU A 140 -3.22 -10.41 -8.72
CA GLU A 140 -1.79 -10.68 -8.76
C GLU A 140 -1.29 -10.72 -10.20
N ILE A 141 -0.18 -10.03 -10.45
CA ILE A 141 0.53 -10.02 -11.73
C ILE A 141 1.95 -10.49 -11.45
N VAL A 142 2.40 -11.49 -12.20
CA VAL A 142 3.72 -12.07 -12.06
C VAL A 142 4.52 -11.79 -13.32
N LEU A 143 5.69 -11.17 -13.17
CA LEU A 143 6.54 -10.75 -14.27
C LEU A 143 7.54 -11.84 -14.67
N ASN A 144 8.06 -11.76 -15.90
CA ASN A 144 9.08 -12.67 -16.40
C ASN A 144 10.45 -12.47 -15.71
N ALA A 145 10.82 -11.21 -15.44
CA ALA A 145 12.10 -10.84 -14.81
C ALA A 145 11.97 -10.67 -13.28
N HIS A 146 13.11 -10.76 -12.58
CA HIS A 146 13.19 -10.62 -11.12
C HIS A 146 13.34 -9.14 -10.71
N VAL A 147 12.41 -8.30 -11.16
CA VAL A 147 12.50 -6.84 -11.08
C VAL A 147 12.63 -6.28 -9.66
N TRP A 148 12.22 -7.01 -8.62
CA TRP A 148 12.33 -6.59 -7.21
C TRP A 148 13.64 -7.02 -6.56
N TYR A 149 14.39 -7.90 -7.21
CA TYR A 149 15.74 -8.30 -6.83
C TYR A 149 16.72 -8.04 -7.98
N ALA A 150 16.50 -6.90 -8.62
CA ALA A 150 17.10 -6.57 -9.90
C ALA A 150 18.59 -6.24 -9.81
N THR A 151 19.38 -6.79 -10.73
CA THR A 151 20.76 -6.36 -11.01
C THR A 151 20.93 -6.11 -12.51
N GLY A 152 21.80 -5.16 -12.89
CA GLY A 152 22.07 -4.84 -14.30
C GLY A 152 20.82 -4.43 -15.08
N ILE A 153 20.49 -5.19 -16.13
CA ILE A 153 19.34 -4.92 -17.04
C ILE A 153 18.01 -4.94 -16.28
N ASP A 154 17.85 -5.84 -15.30
CA ASP A 154 16.62 -5.93 -14.52
C ASP A 154 16.34 -4.64 -13.75
N SER A 155 17.37 -3.84 -13.44
CA SER A 155 17.20 -2.56 -12.76
C SER A 155 16.53 -1.51 -13.66
N MET A 156 16.70 -1.60 -14.98
CA MET A 156 15.97 -0.77 -15.95
C MET A 156 14.56 -1.30 -16.15
N LEU A 157 14.36 -2.62 -16.19
CA LEU A 157 13.02 -3.22 -16.25
C LEU A 157 12.18 -2.88 -15.01
N ALA A 158 12.79 -2.82 -13.83
CA ALA A 158 12.13 -2.36 -12.62
C ALA A 158 11.63 -0.92 -12.77
N ARG A 159 12.48 -0.01 -13.27
CA ARG A 159 12.09 1.39 -13.51
C ARG A 159 11.00 1.52 -14.57
N GLU A 160 11.12 0.81 -15.68
CA GLU A 160 10.08 0.76 -16.72
C GLU A 160 8.75 0.25 -16.14
N THR A 161 8.79 -0.80 -15.31
CA THR A 161 7.60 -1.34 -14.63
C THR A 161 6.95 -0.27 -13.74
N LEU A 162 7.73 0.45 -12.93
CA LEU A 162 7.22 1.50 -12.05
C LEU A 162 6.64 2.68 -12.83
N LEU A 163 7.25 3.07 -13.95
CA LEU A 163 6.73 4.11 -14.85
C LEU A 163 5.38 3.71 -15.45
N LYS A 164 5.29 2.50 -16.01
CA LYS A 164 4.04 1.95 -16.58
C LYS A 164 2.92 1.84 -15.55
N LEU A 165 3.24 1.47 -14.31
CA LEU A 165 2.28 1.43 -13.21
C LEU A 165 1.79 2.84 -12.84
N THR A 166 2.71 3.82 -12.80
CA THR A 166 2.37 5.21 -12.47
C THR A 166 1.47 5.81 -13.55
N GLU A 167 1.81 5.64 -14.82
CA GLU A 167 1.00 6.07 -15.96
C GLU A 167 -0.40 5.45 -15.91
N ALA A 168 -0.50 4.13 -15.69
CA ALA A 168 -1.79 3.45 -15.60
C ALA A 168 -2.62 3.94 -14.40
N LEU A 169 -2.00 4.25 -13.25
CA LEU A 169 -2.69 4.83 -12.10
C LEU A 169 -3.27 6.21 -12.45
N GLU A 170 -2.48 7.08 -13.07
CA GLU A 170 -2.90 8.43 -13.46
C GLU A 170 -4.03 8.40 -14.49
N ASP A 171 -3.95 7.51 -15.48
CA ASP A 171 -5.01 7.26 -16.46
C ASP A 171 -6.35 6.82 -15.83
N HIS A 172 -6.33 6.37 -14.57
CA HIS A 172 -7.50 5.95 -13.80
C HIS A 172 -7.81 6.88 -12.62
N GLY A 173 -7.19 8.07 -12.61
CA GLY A 173 -7.43 9.12 -11.62
C GLY A 173 -6.63 8.97 -10.32
N PHE A 174 -5.86 7.90 -10.19
CA PHE A 174 -5.11 7.60 -8.98
C PHE A 174 -3.77 8.34 -8.95
N THR A 175 -3.42 8.81 -7.77
CA THR A 175 -2.07 9.24 -7.42
C THR A 175 -1.53 8.42 -6.26
N VAL A 176 -0.22 8.28 -6.16
CA VAL A 176 0.44 7.67 -5.00
C VAL A 176 0.43 8.67 -3.86
N TYR A 177 -0.40 8.42 -2.84
CA TYR A 177 -0.50 9.27 -1.65
C TYR A 177 0.65 9.02 -0.68
N ALA A 178 1.08 7.76 -0.56
CA ALA A 178 2.22 7.39 0.26
C ALA A 178 2.91 6.14 -0.29
N SER A 179 4.24 6.13 -0.27
CA SER A 179 5.06 4.92 -0.35
C SER A 179 5.47 4.59 1.08
N ILE A 180 5.07 3.41 1.59
CA ILE A 180 5.32 3.03 2.98
C ILE A 180 6.06 1.70 3.03
N ASP A 181 7.22 1.71 3.70
CA ASP A 181 7.99 0.51 3.99
C ASP A 181 7.35 -0.28 5.16
N GLN A 182 6.93 -1.51 4.86
CA GLN A 182 6.37 -2.46 5.82
C GLN A 182 7.28 -3.68 6.05
N LYS A 183 8.60 -3.55 5.84
CA LYS A 183 9.66 -4.58 5.99
C LYS A 183 9.28 -5.75 6.92
N ALA A 184 9.21 -6.97 6.36
CA ALA A 184 8.96 -8.18 7.14
C ALA A 184 10.06 -8.45 8.18
N SER A 185 9.70 -8.61 9.45
CA SER A 185 10.68 -8.72 10.54
C SER A 185 11.41 -10.08 10.69
N GLY A 186 11.40 -10.98 9.70
CA GLY A 186 11.85 -12.37 9.92
C GLY A 186 12.40 -13.17 8.73
N ALA A 187 12.57 -12.61 7.55
CA ALA A 187 13.23 -13.30 6.44
C ALA A 187 14.53 -12.55 6.12
N GLU A 188 15.67 -13.09 6.54
CA GLU A 188 17.01 -12.47 6.39
C GLU A 188 17.39 -12.13 4.94
N ASN A 189 16.61 -12.54 3.93
CA ASN A 189 16.87 -12.30 2.51
C ASN A 189 15.63 -11.92 1.67
N MET A 190 14.49 -11.57 2.28
CA MET A 190 13.29 -11.17 1.53
C MET A 190 12.64 -9.93 2.17
N SER A 191 13.28 -8.77 2.03
CA SER A 191 12.60 -7.50 2.31
C SER A 191 11.43 -7.38 1.35
N GLU A 192 10.22 -7.24 1.88
CA GLU A 192 9.14 -6.70 1.06
C GLU A 192 9.49 -5.25 0.74
N ASN A 193 9.30 -4.89 -0.52
CA ASN A 193 9.41 -3.51 -0.98
C ASN A 193 8.24 -2.68 -0.42
N ASP A 194 8.37 -1.36 -0.53
CA ASP A 194 7.32 -0.42 -0.19
C ASP A 194 5.95 -0.82 -0.75
N THR A 195 4.89 -0.46 -0.01
CA THR A 195 3.54 -0.48 -0.54
C THR A 195 3.15 0.93 -0.96
N TRP A 196 2.68 1.07 -2.20
CA TRP A 196 2.05 2.29 -2.66
C TRP A 196 0.60 2.31 -2.19
N HIS A 197 0.26 3.29 -1.36
CA HIS A 197 -1.10 3.61 -0.99
C HIS A 197 -1.59 4.71 -1.94
N CYS A 198 -2.51 4.34 -2.82
CA CYS A 198 -3.00 5.21 -3.88
C CYS A 198 -4.38 5.75 -3.53
N CYS A 199 -4.69 6.96 -4.00
CA CYS A 199 -6.02 7.53 -3.86
C CYS A 199 -6.43 8.35 -5.07
N ARG A 200 -7.75 8.52 -5.23
CA ARG A 200 -8.35 9.40 -6.24
C ARG A 200 -9.59 10.10 -5.68
N SER A 201 -10.03 11.18 -6.33
CA SER A 201 -11.28 11.85 -5.98
C SER A 201 -12.47 10.89 -6.11
N VAL A 202 -13.41 10.93 -5.15
CA VAL A 202 -14.66 10.18 -5.27
C VAL A 202 -15.43 10.66 -6.50
N GLY A 203 -15.94 9.72 -7.29
CA GLY A 203 -16.69 10.03 -8.52
C GLY A 203 -15.82 10.53 -9.67
N TRP A 204 -14.50 10.36 -9.62
CA TRP A 204 -13.62 10.67 -10.74
C TRP A 204 -14.03 9.90 -12.01
N GLN A 205 -13.92 10.56 -13.16
CA GLN A 205 -14.27 10.03 -14.48
C GLN A 205 -13.07 10.16 -15.41
N GLN A 206 -12.96 9.22 -16.37
CA GLN A 206 -11.84 9.19 -17.31
C GLN A 206 -11.70 10.50 -18.08
N GLY A 207 -10.47 11.03 -18.12
CA GLY A 207 -10.14 12.31 -18.76
C GLY A 207 -10.19 13.54 -17.84
N LEU A 208 -10.66 13.40 -16.59
CA LEU A 208 -10.54 14.47 -15.59
C LEU A 208 -9.11 14.56 -15.04
N PRO A 209 -8.64 15.77 -14.65
CA PRO A 209 -7.29 15.95 -14.14
C PRO A 209 -7.05 15.14 -12.86
N VAL A 210 -5.81 14.69 -12.70
CA VAL A 210 -5.31 14.06 -11.48
C VAL A 210 -4.67 15.13 -10.61
N TYR A 211 -5.13 15.25 -9.37
CA TYR A 211 -4.54 16.15 -8.40
C TYR A 211 -3.67 15.36 -7.43
N HIS A 212 -2.38 15.68 -7.43
CA HIS A 212 -1.43 15.18 -6.43
C HIS A 212 -1.74 15.83 -5.07
N ALA A 213 -1.86 15.01 -4.03
CA ALA A 213 -2.07 15.46 -2.65
C ALA A 213 -0.73 15.59 -1.91
#